data_AF-A0A1H2RQ82-F1
#
_entry.id   AF-A0A1H2RQ82-F1
#
_cell.length_a   1.000
_cell.length_b   1.000
_cell.length_c   1.000
_cell.angle_alpha   90.00
_cell.angle_beta   90.00
_cell.angle_gamma   90.00
#
_symmetry.space_group_name_H-M   'P 1'
#
loop_
_entity.id
_entity.type
_entity.pdbx_description
1 polymer ?
#
loop_
_entity_poly.entity_id
_entity_poly.type
_entity_poly.pdbx_seq_one_letter_code
_entity_poly.pdbx_strand_id
1 'polypeptide(L)'
;MVACTRAQHKRADYVLFYKPNIPIAVIEAKDNNHAIGAGMQQGLNYAELLQVPFVFSSNGDGFLFHNKIAADGLVERELGLHEFPSAEMLWQQWLTQGIHIHGQQHALITQDYYSDGSNKTPRYYQLLAINRTIEAIAQGKQRILLVMATGTGKTFTAFQIIWRLWKAKARKRILFLADRNILVDQTMTNDFKPFGAAMTKIQKRQANKSYEIYLSLYQAVTGTEEERNIYKQFSPDFFNLICRG
;
A
#
# COMPACT_ATOMS: atom_id res chain seq x y z
N MET A 1 -11.42 -30.59 -20.17
CA MET A 1 -11.14 -30.22 -18.76
C MET A 1 -9.72 -29.73 -18.67
N VAL A 2 -9.51 -28.42 -18.50
CA VAL A 2 -8.17 -27.89 -18.17
C VAL A 2 -8.01 -28.08 -16.66
N ALA A 3 -7.16 -29.02 -16.27
CA ALA A 3 -6.79 -29.23 -14.88
C ALA A 3 -6.05 -27.98 -14.40
N CYS A 4 -6.66 -27.21 -13.51
CA CYS A 4 -6.00 -26.11 -12.82
C CYS A 4 -5.06 -26.72 -11.78
N THR A 5 -3.81 -26.96 -12.16
CA THR A 5 -2.75 -27.31 -11.23
C THR A 5 -2.62 -26.18 -10.21
N ARG A 6 -2.69 -26.50 -8.91
CA ARG A 6 -2.38 -25.55 -7.84
C ARG A 6 -0.99 -24.96 -8.13
N ALA A 7 -0.92 -23.65 -8.39
CA ALA A 7 0.35 -22.97 -8.55
C ALA A 7 1.24 -23.26 -7.34
N GLN A 8 2.51 -23.61 -7.57
CA GLN A 8 3.47 -23.84 -6.50
C GLN A 8 3.53 -22.61 -5.57
N HIS A 9 3.62 -22.87 -4.26
CA HIS A 9 3.84 -21.82 -3.28
C HIS A 9 5.17 -21.12 -3.58
N LYS A 10 5.10 -19.91 -4.14
CA LYS A 10 6.27 -19.05 -4.32
C LYS A 10 6.69 -18.53 -2.93
N ARG A 11 7.96 -18.76 -2.55
CA ARG A 11 8.59 -18.29 -1.32
C ARG A 11 9.96 -17.70 -1.67
N ALA A 12 10.14 -16.41 -1.35
CA ALA A 12 11.48 -15.84 -1.28
C ALA A 12 12.15 -16.32 0.01
N ASP A 13 13.47 -16.47 0.00
CA ASP A 13 14.21 -16.87 1.20
C ASP A 13 14.13 -15.78 2.26
N TYR A 14 14.44 -14.53 1.88
CA TYR A 14 14.29 -13.37 2.75
C TYR A 14 13.74 -12.16 2.02
N VAL A 15 12.89 -11.40 2.72
CA VAL A 15 12.44 -10.07 2.30
C VAL A 15 12.86 -9.10 3.38
N LEU A 16 13.61 -8.08 2.99
CA LEU A 16 14.05 -7.02 3.90
C LEU A 16 13.00 -5.93 3.96
N PHE A 17 12.68 -5.52 5.18
CA PHE A 17 11.71 -4.48 5.48
C PHE A 17 12.41 -3.31 6.18
N TYR A 18 12.24 -2.10 5.66
CA TYR A 18 12.67 -0.87 6.36
C TYR A 18 11.77 -0.59 7.57
N LYS A 19 10.46 -0.77 7.38
CA LYS A 19 9.43 -0.85 8.43
C LYS A 19 8.54 -2.05 8.14
N PRO A 20 7.76 -2.59 9.09
CA PRO A 20 6.92 -3.78 8.88
C PRO A 20 6.02 -3.75 7.63
N ASN A 21 5.67 -2.56 7.15
CA ASN A 21 4.84 -2.34 5.97
C ASN A 21 5.60 -1.83 4.73
N ILE A 22 6.93 -1.76 4.75
CA ILE A 22 7.77 -1.20 3.67
C ILE A 22 8.86 -2.23 3.32
N PRO A 23 8.57 -3.20 2.42
CA PRO A 23 9.60 -4.07 1.89
C PRO A 23 10.51 -3.25 0.99
N ILE A 24 11.83 -3.43 1.12
CA ILE A 24 12.84 -2.67 0.37
C ILE A 24 13.71 -3.57 -0.50
N ALA A 25 13.89 -4.84 -0.14
CA ALA A 25 14.75 -5.74 -0.91
C ALA A 25 14.34 -7.21 -0.77
N VAL A 26 14.79 -8.03 -1.71
CA VAL A 26 14.72 -9.50 -1.65
C VAL A 26 16.13 -10.07 -1.58
N ILE A 27 16.32 -11.12 -0.78
CA ILE A 27 17.56 -11.91 -0.76
C ILE A 27 17.22 -13.35 -1.11
N GLU A 28 17.95 -13.91 -2.07
CA GLU A 28 17.96 -15.33 -2.40
C GLU A 28 19.29 -15.95 -1.98
N ALA A 29 19.21 -17.07 -1.27
CA ALA A 29 20.37 -17.79 -0.76
C ALA A 29 20.50 -19.14 -1.49
N LYS A 30 21.73 -19.49 -1.86
CA LYS A 30 22.10 -20.80 -2.39
C LYS A 30 23.19 -21.41 -1.50
N ASP A 31 23.38 -22.73 -1.63
CA ASP A 31 24.55 -23.36 -1.03
C ASP A 31 25.85 -22.91 -1.74
N ASN A 32 26.98 -23.10 -1.08
CA ASN A 32 28.29 -22.62 -1.52
C ASN A 32 28.85 -23.34 -2.76
N ASN A 33 28.19 -24.39 -3.27
CA ASN A 33 28.59 -25.00 -4.54
C ASN A 33 28.08 -24.22 -5.76
N HIS A 34 27.24 -23.21 -5.54
CA HIS A 34 26.71 -22.35 -6.58
C HIS A 34 27.49 -21.05 -6.69
N ALA A 35 27.47 -20.45 -7.88
CA ALA A 35 27.98 -19.09 -8.09
C ALA A 35 27.17 -18.08 -7.27
N ILE A 36 27.81 -17.00 -6.83
CA ILE A 36 27.20 -15.93 -6.02
C ILE A 36 25.89 -15.41 -6.65
N GLY A 37 25.84 -15.28 -7.98
CA GLY A 37 24.66 -14.81 -8.73
C GLY A 37 23.60 -15.86 -9.04
N ALA A 38 23.74 -17.12 -8.63
CA ALA A 38 22.85 -18.22 -9.04
C ALA A 38 21.38 -18.03 -8.61
N GLY A 39 21.11 -17.26 -7.55
CA GLY A 39 19.76 -16.91 -7.10
C GLY A 39 19.17 -15.67 -7.76
N MET A 40 19.92 -14.93 -8.59
CA MET A 40 19.52 -13.59 -9.04
C MET A 40 18.20 -13.58 -9.81
N GLN A 41 18.03 -14.49 -10.79
CA GLN A 41 16.79 -14.54 -11.58
C GLN A 41 15.56 -14.85 -10.72
N GLN A 42 15.71 -15.71 -9.71
CA GLN A 42 14.65 -16.01 -8.75
C GLN A 42 14.33 -14.76 -7.91
N GLY A 43 15.34 -14.07 -7.43
CA GLY A 43 15.20 -12.83 -6.65
C GLY A 43 14.52 -11.71 -7.44
N LEU A 44 14.89 -11.53 -8.71
CA LEU A 44 14.28 -10.56 -9.62
C LEU A 44 12.78 -10.84 -9.82
N ASN A 45 12.39 -12.11 -9.98
CA ASN A 45 10.98 -12.49 -10.10
C ASN A 45 10.18 -12.13 -8.83
N TYR A 46 10.76 -12.31 -7.64
CA TYR A 46 10.12 -11.91 -6.38
C TYR A 46 10.09 -10.39 -6.20
N ALA A 47 11.16 -9.72 -6.57
CA ALA A 47 11.26 -8.27 -6.50
C ALA A 47 10.27 -7.59 -7.44
N GLU A 48 9.99 -8.18 -8.61
CA GLU A 48 8.93 -7.72 -9.51
C GLU A 48 7.54 -7.85 -8.87
N LEU A 49 7.25 -8.98 -8.21
CA LEU A 49 5.97 -9.19 -7.51
C LEU A 49 5.76 -8.22 -6.35
N LEU A 50 6.82 -7.92 -5.60
CA LEU A 50 6.80 -6.97 -4.49
C LEU A 50 7.00 -5.51 -4.94
N GLN A 51 7.40 -5.32 -6.20
CA GLN A 51 7.84 -4.07 -6.81
C GLN A 51 8.90 -3.31 -6.01
N VAL A 52 9.91 -4.02 -5.51
CA VAL A 52 11.07 -3.46 -4.83
C VAL A 52 12.27 -3.36 -5.78
N PRO A 53 13.16 -2.36 -5.63
CA PRO A 53 14.24 -2.13 -6.60
C PRO A 53 15.53 -2.92 -6.33
N PHE A 54 15.69 -3.44 -5.11
CA PHE A 54 16.94 -4.05 -4.63
C PHE A 54 16.80 -5.56 -4.52
N VAL A 55 17.76 -6.29 -5.08
CA VAL A 55 17.83 -7.75 -5.02
C VAL A 55 19.24 -8.18 -4.68
N PHE A 56 19.36 -9.16 -3.80
CA PHE A 56 20.62 -9.78 -3.44
C PHE A 56 20.56 -11.27 -3.75
N SER A 57 21.63 -11.81 -4.32
CA SER A 57 21.88 -13.24 -4.40
C SER A 57 23.14 -13.56 -3.60
N SER A 58 23.13 -14.60 -2.78
CA SER A 58 24.28 -15.02 -1.99
C SER A 58 24.45 -16.53 -1.99
N ASN A 59 25.70 -16.99 -1.94
CA ASN A 59 26.07 -18.38 -1.71
C ASN A 59 26.80 -18.60 -0.36
N GLY A 60 26.90 -17.54 0.46
CA GLY A 60 27.64 -17.53 1.73
C GLY A 60 29.02 -16.89 1.70
N ASP A 61 29.63 -16.68 0.52
CA ASP A 61 30.98 -16.07 0.38
C ASP A 61 30.92 -14.56 0.07
N GLY A 62 29.77 -14.07 -0.39
CA GLY A 62 29.54 -12.69 -0.75
C GLY A 62 28.11 -12.48 -1.27
N PHE A 63 27.88 -11.33 -1.91
CA PHE A 63 26.59 -10.99 -2.50
C PHE A 63 26.77 -10.48 -3.93
N LEU A 64 25.90 -10.91 -4.84
CA LEU A 64 25.63 -10.18 -6.07
C LEU A 64 24.43 -9.29 -5.79
N PHE A 65 24.65 -7.97 -5.80
CA PHE A 65 23.65 -6.96 -5.57
C PHE A 65 23.16 -6.40 -6.91
N HIS A 66 21.86 -6.47 -7.14
CA HIS A 66 21.16 -5.85 -8.25
C HIS A 66 20.35 -4.64 -7.75
N ASN A 67 20.57 -3.50 -8.39
CA ASN A 67 19.93 -2.23 -8.12
C ASN A 67 19.27 -1.67 -9.38
N LYS A 68 17.96 -1.87 -9.50
CA LYS A 68 17.18 -1.43 -10.67
C LYS A 68 17.14 0.09 -10.86
N ILE A 69 17.45 0.87 -9.83
CA ILE A 69 17.39 2.34 -9.84
C ILE A 69 18.78 2.99 -9.81
N ALA A 70 19.85 2.24 -10.11
CA ALA A 70 21.21 2.74 -10.13
C ALA A 70 21.38 3.90 -11.13
N ALA A 71 21.82 5.06 -10.63
CA ALA A 71 22.00 6.26 -11.45
C ALA A 71 23.29 6.25 -12.31
N ASP A 72 24.27 5.41 -11.96
CA ASP A 72 25.54 5.29 -12.66
C ASP A 72 25.56 4.19 -13.74
N GLY A 73 24.42 3.57 -14.00
CA GLY A 73 24.27 2.53 -15.02
C GLY A 73 24.81 1.15 -14.62
N LEU A 74 25.50 1.04 -13.48
CA LEU A 74 25.99 -0.24 -12.95
C LEU A 74 24.89 -0.89 -12.10
N VAL A 75 24.02 -1.62 -12.79
CA VAL A 75 22.86 -2.29 -12.20
C VAL A 75 23.27 -3.44 -11.28
N GLU A 76 24.40 -4.11 -11.55
CA GLU A 76 24.87 -5.24 -10.74
C GLU A 76 26.28 -5.02 -10.21
N ARG A 77 26.51 -5.42 -8.95
CA ARG A 77 27.81 -5.32 -8.26
C ARG A 77 28.01 -6.51 -7.35
N GLU A 78 29.22 -7.02 -7.32
CA GLU A 78 29.63 -7.95 -6.26
C GLU A 78 30.01 -7.17 -5.00
N LEU A 79 29.57 -7.67 -3.86
CA LEU A 79 29.84 -7.13 -2.53
C LEU A 79 30.43 -8.24 -1.66
N GLY A 80 31.44 -7.91 -0.86
CA GLY A 80 31.91 -8.78 0.21
C GLY A 80 30.91 -8.89 1.35
N LEU A 81 31.12 -9.87 2.24
CA LEU A 81 30.21 -10.14 3.37
C LEU A 81 30.03 -8.95 4.32
N HIS A 82 31.05 -8.10 4.44
CA HIS A 82 31.04 -6.91 5.30
C HIS A 82 30.53 -5.65 4.59
N GLU A 83 30.20 -5.74 3.30
CA GLU A 83 29.77 -4.62 2.46
C GLU A 83 28.25 -4.61 2.24
N PHE A 84 27.51 -5.45 2.99
CA PHE A 84 26.06 -5.49 2.89
C PHE A 84 25.46 -4.13 3.31
N PRO A 85 24.67 -3.46 2.44
CA PRO A 85 24.18 -2.12 2.72
C PRO A 85 23.15 -2.13 3.86
N SER A 86 23.18 -1.09 4.69
CA SER A 86 22.18 -0.93 5.75
C SER A 86 20.78 -0.64 5.17
N ALA A 87 19.74 -0.99 5.92
CA ALA A 87 18.35 -0.68 5.53
C ALA A 87 18.12 0.83 5.33
N GLU A 88 18.79 1.67 6.12
CA GLU A 88 18.73 3.13 5.98
C GLU A 88 19.33 3.59 4.65
N MET A 89 20.51 3.05 4.27
CA MET A 89 21.14 3.40 2.99
C MET A 89 20.25 3.03 1.80
N LEU A 90 19.72 1.81 1.79
CA LEU A 90 18.79 1.36 0.75
C LEU A 90 17.55 2.24 0.70
N TRP A 91 16.97 2.58 1.86
CA TRP A 91 15.79 3.42 1.93
C TRP A 91 16.03 4.83 1.39
N GLN A 92 17.11 5.49 1.83
CA GLN A 92 17.49 6.83 1.33
C GLN A 92 17.77 6.82 -0.17
N GLN A 93 18.41 5.76 -0.67
CA GLN A 93 18.63 5.61 -2.11
C GLN A 93 17.31 5.44 -2.87
N TRP A 94 16.36 4.66 -2.35
CA TRP A 94 15.05 4.50 -2.98
C TRP A 94 14.26 5.81 -3.00
N LEU A 95 14.26 6.56 -1.89
CA LEU A 95 13.61 7.86 -1.80
C LEU A 95 14.13 8.85 -2.83
N THR A 96 15.45 8.89 -3.03
CA THR A 96 16.11 9.89 -3.88
C THR A 96 16.12 9.51 -5.35
N GLN A 97 16.35 8.23 -5.67
CA GLN A 97 16.59 7.75 -7.04
C GLN A 97 15.40 7.00 -7.65
N GLY A 98 14.51 6.43 -6.83
CA GLY A 98 13.41 5.59 -7.33
C GLY A 98 12.03 6.26 -7.26
N ILE A 99 11.63 6.78 -6.10
CA ILE A 99 10.29 7.38 -5.92
C ILE A 99 10.28 8.91 -5.81
N HIS A 100 11.45 9.54 -5.69
CA HIS A 100 11.63 11.00 -5.61
C HIS A 100 10.74 11.67 -4.56
N ILE A 101 10.83 11.19 -3.32
CA ILE A 101 10.02 11.67 -2.19
C ILE A 101 10.89 12.43 -1.18
N HIS A 102 10.44 13.63 -0.79
CA HIS A 102 11.19 14.52 0.10
C HIS A 102 10.30 15.18 1.17
N GLY A 103 10.92 15.58 2.29
CA GLY A 103 10.28 16.40 3.32
C GLY A 103 8.99 15.78 3.87
N GLN A 104 7.89 16.55 3.86
CA GLN A 104 6.60 16.12 4.44
C GLN A 104 6.00 14.88 3.77
N GLN A 105 6.36 14.59 2.50
CA GLN A 105 5.90 13.39 1.80
C GLN A 105 6.48 12.11 2.44
N HIS A 106 7.69 12.18 3.01
CA HIS A 106 8.34 11.05 3.68
C HIS A 106 7.56 10.59 4.91
N ALA A 107 7.09 11.54 5.72
CA ALA A 107 6.27 11.24 6.90
C ALA A 107 4.97 10.51 6.51
N LEU A 108 4.38 10.85 5.36
CA LEU A 108 3.17 10.19 4.86
C LEU A 108 3.45 8.72 4.44
N ILE A 109 4.48 8.47 3.63
CA ILE A 109 4.80 7.12 3.15
C ILE A 109 5.38 6.21 4.23
N THR A 110 5.87 6.76 5.34
CA THR A 110 6.38 6.00 6.49
C THR A 110 5.36 5.84 7.63
N GLN A 111 4.15 6.42 7.47
CA GLN A 111 3.07 6.31 8.45
C GLN A 111 2.65 4.85 8.67
N ASP A 112 2.57 4.46 9.94
CA ASP A 112 2.26 3.08 10.35
C ASP A 112 0.82 2.67 10.04
N TYR A 113 0.65 1.36 9.87
CA TYR A 113 -0.65 0.74 9.66
C TYR A 113 -1.42 0.70 10.97
N TYR A 114 -2.74 0.56 10.87
CA TYR A 114 -3.51 0.14 12.03
C TYR A 114 -3.19 -1.33 12.34
N SER A 115 -2.89 -1.60 13.61
CA SER A 115 -2.75 -2.96 14.16
C SER A 115 -3.74 -3.12 15.30
N ASP A 116 -4.51 -4.21 15.28
CA ASP A 116 -5.40 -4.63 16.37
C ASP A 116 -4.67 -5.51 17.41
N GLY A 117 -3.34 -5.62 17.31
CA GLY A 117 -2.53 -6.49 18.16
C GLY A 117 -2.55 -7.97 17.76
N SER A 118 -3.35 -8.38 16.77
CA SER A 118 -3.46 -9.79 16.34
C SER A 118 -2.31 -10.28 15.46
N ASN A 119 -1.26 -9.46 15.30
CA ASN A 119 -0.11 -9.69 14.41
C ASN A 119 -0.50 -10.01 12.94
N LYS A 120 -1.74 -9.74 12.54
CA LYS A 120 -2.21 -9.92 11.17
C LYS A 120 -1.60 -8.85 10.27
N THR A 121 -0.68 -9.26 9.42
CA THR A 121 -0.12 -8.40 8.38
C THR A 121 -0.95 -8.50 7.10
N PRO A 122 -1.05 -7.39 6.32
CA PRO A 122 -1.60 -7.43 4.98
C PRO A 122 -0.90 -8.49 4.12
N ARG A 123 -1.63 -9.11 3.20
CA ARG A 123 -1.03 -9.95 2.15
C ARG A 123 -0.15 -9.08 1.24
N TYR A 124 0.85 -9.67 0.58
CA TYR A 124 1.82 -8.92 -0.23
C TYR A 124 1.16 -7.96 -1.25
N TYR A 125 0.09 -8.40 -1.92
CA TYR A 125 -0.62 -7.55 -2.89
C TYR A 125 -1.45 -6.43 -2.24
N GLN A 126 -1.92 -6.63 -1.00
CA GLN A 126 -2.61 -5.57 -0.25
C GLN A 126 -1.58 -4.54 0.22
N LEU A 127 -0.43 -5.00 0.72
CA LEU A 127 0.68 -4.14 1.10
C LEU A 127 1.12 -3.28 -0.10
N LEU A 128 1.31 -3.91 -1.26
CA LEU A 128 1.66 -3.23 -2.51
C LEU A 128 0.60 -2.19 -2.90
N ALA A 129 -0.68 -2.57 -2.92
CA ALA A 129 -1.78 -1.67 -3.26
C ALA A 129 -1.85 -0.44 -2.34
N ILE A 130 -1.67 -0.66 -1.03
CA ILE A 130 -1.66 0.43 -0.04
C ILE A 130 -0.45 1.34 -0.26
N ASN A 131 0.77 0.80 -0.33
CA ASN A 131 1.98 1.61 -0.49
C ASN A 131 1.97 2.43 -1.79
N ARG A 132 1.62 1.80 -2.92
CA ARG A 132 1.52 2.50 -4.22
C ARG A 132 0.49 3.61 -4.21
N THR A 133 -0.63 3.41 -3.51
CA THR A 133 -1.65 4.46 -3.38
C THR A 133 -1.13 5.63 -2.54
N ILE A 134 -0.45 5.35 -1.43
CA ILE A 134 0.11 6.40 -0.56
C ILE A 134 1.24 7.15 -1.28
N GLU A 135 2.13 6.45 -1.99
CA GLU A 135 3.17 7.04 -2.85
C GLU A 135 2.57 7.94 -3.93
N ALA A 136 1.57 7.47 -4.67
CA ALA A 136 0.91 8.25 -5.71
C ALA A 136 0.25 9.51 -5.14
N ILE A 137 -0.42 9.42 -3.98
CA ILE A 137 -0.99 10.59 -3.29
C ILE A 137 0.11 11.55 -2.85
N ALA A 138 1.21 11.04 -2.29
CA ALA A 138 2.36 11.86 -1.88
C ALA A 138 2.96 12.63 -3.07
N GLN A 139 3.01 12.00 -4.25
CA GLN A 139 3.41 12.61 -5.52
C GLN A 139 2.34 13.52 -6.16
N GLY A 140 1.23 13.79 -5.46
CA GLY A 140 0.20 14.72 -5.91
C GLY A 140 -0.80 14.15 -6.92
N LYS A 141 -0.82 12.84 -7.17
CA LYS A 141 -1.82 12.21 -8.04
C LYS A 141 -3.21 12.31 -7.41
N GLN A 142 -4.15 12.89 -8.14
CA GLN A 142 -5.52 13.15 -7.67
C GLN A 142 -6.51 12.03 -7.98
N ARG A 143 -6.19 11.15 -8.94
CA ARG A 143 -7.05 10.05 -9.38
C ARG A 143 -6.24 8.76 -9.43
N ILE A 144 -6.70 7.75 -8.72
CA ILE A 144 -6.03 6.45 -8.57
C ILE A 144 -7.08 5.36 -8.74
N LEU A 145 -6.79 4.35 -9.55
CA LEU A 145 -7.63 3.18 -9.75
C LEU A 145 -6.90 1.94 -9.23
N LEU A 146 -7.49 1.26 -8.25
CA LEU A 146 -7.01 -0.04 -7.77
C LEU A 146 -7.95 -1.14 -8.28
N VAL A 147 -7.41 -2.08 -9.05
CA VAL A 147 -8.16 -3.23 -9.55
C VAL A 147 -7.86 -4.43 -8.67
N MET A 148 -8.88 -4.91 -7.95
CA MET A 148 -8.76 -6.03 -7.02
C MET A 148 -9.95 -6.99 -7.18
N ALA A 149 -9.66 -8.29 -7.29
CA ALA A 149 -10.70 -9.32 -7.37
C ALA A 149 -11.60 -9.36 -6.10
N THR A 150 -12.80 -9.91 -6.22
CA THR A 150 -13.70 -10.08 -5.07
C THR A 150 -13.12 -11.10 -4.08
N GLY A 151 -13.24 -10.83 -2.79
CA GLY A 151 -12.66 -11.68 -1.74
C GLY A 151 -11.17 -11.45 -1.43
N THR A 152 -10.49 -10.49 -2.08
CA THR A 152 -9.07 -10.18 -1.79
C THR A 152 -8.88 -9.08 -0.73
N GLY A 153 -9.95 -8.68 -0.03
CA GLY A 153 -9.89 -7.70 1.07
C GLY A 153 -9.77 -6.25 0.60
N LYS A 154 -10.62 -5.84 -0.35
CA LYS A 154 -10.75 -4.43 -0.80
C LYS A 154 -11.05 -3.47 0.35
N THR A 155 -12.00 -3.82 1.22
CA THR A 155 -12.40 -3.00 2.37
C THR A 155 -11.24 -2.79 3.34
N PHE A 156 -10.52 -3.86 3.69
CA PHE A 156 -9.31 -3.79 4.52
C PHE A 156 -8.22 -2.92 3.90
N THR A 157 -8.01 -3.04 2.58
CA THR A 157 -7.03 -2.24 1.82
C THR A 157 -7.40 -0.76 1.85
N ALA A 158 -8.66 -0.43 1.58
CA ALA A 158 -9.18 0.94 1.65
C ALA A 158 -9.08 1.50 3.08
N PHE A 159 -9.41 0.71 4.10
CA PHE A 159 -9.27 1.07 5.51
C PHE A 159 -7.83 1.49 5.83
N GLN A 160 -6.83 0.67 5.47
CA GLN A 160 -5.42 0.97 5.77
C GLN A 160 -4.93 2.21 5.01
N ILE A 161 -5.37 2.44 3.77
CA ILE A 161 -5.06 3.66 3.02
C ILE A 161 -5.61 4.89 3.76
N ILE A 162 -6.90 4.85 4.09
CA ILE A 162 -7.60 5.94 4.80
C ILE A 162 -6.95 6.19 6.16
N TRP A 163 -6.65 5.12 6.91
CA TRP A 163 -6.02 5.19 8.22
C TRP A 163 -4.67 5.93 8.16
N ARG A 164 -3.80 5.55 7.22
CA ARG A 164 -2.49 6.19 7.07
C ARG A 164 -2.61 7.66 6.69
N LEU A 165 -3.48 7.99 5.75
CA LEU A 165 -3.72 9.39 5.34
C LEU A 165 -4.30 10.24 6.48
N TRP A 166 -5.20 9.64 7.27
CA TRP A 166 -5.83 10.29 8.41
C TRP A 166 -4.84 10.51 9.56
N LYS A 167 -4.06 9.49 9.94
CA LYS A 167 -3.06 9.59 11.01
C LYS A 167 -1.90 10.53 10.65
N ALA A 168 -1.47 10.55 9.39
CA ALA A 168 -0.50 11.52 8.89
C ALA A 168 -1.09 12.95 8.77
N LYS A 169 -2.38 13.16 9.07
CA LYS A 169 -3.12 14.42 8.90
C LYS A 169 -3.09 14.97 7.46
N ALA A 170 -2.77 14.12 6.48
CA ALA A 170 -2.70 14.47 5.06
C ALA A 170 -4.10 14.63 4.44
N ARG A 171 -5.10 13.93 5.00
CA ARG A 171 -6.51 14.00 4.62
C ARG A 171 -7.39 13.99 5.87
N LYS A 172 -8.32 14.95 5.95
CA LYS A 172 -9.18 15.17 7.13
C LYS A 172 -10.67 15.01 6.87
N ARG A 173 -11.08 14.95 5.59
CA ARG A 173 -12.48 14.90 5.18
C ARG A 173 -12.60 13.86 4.08
N ILE A 174 -12.92 12.64 4.49
CA ILE A 174 -12.84 11.45 3.66
C ILE A 174 -14.25 10.92 3.44
N LEU A 175 -14.62 10.63 2.20
CA LEU A 175 -15.89 10.00 1.84
C LEU A 175 -15.65 8.59 1.29
N PHE A 176 -16.20 7.59 1.96
CA PHE A 176 -16.25 6.21 1.47
C PHE A 176 -17.64 5.91 0.91
N LEU A 177 -17.70 5.52 -0.36
CA LEU A 177 -18.92 5.20 -1.08
C LEU A 177 -19.03 3.69 -1.28
N ALA A 178 -20.19 3.12 -0.98
CA ALA A 178 -20.51 1.74 -1.28
C ALA A 178 -21.87 1.61 -1.99
N ASP A 179 -22.06 0.50 -2.71
CA ASP A 179 -23.27 0.29 -3.53
C ASP A 179 -24.50 -0.11 -2.71
N ARG A 180 -24.33 -0.69 -1.50
CA ARG A 180 -25.44 -1.21 -0.68
C ARG A 180 -25.32 -0.78 0.78
N ASN A 181 -26.47 -0.53 1.43
CA ASN A 181 -26.54 -0.11 2.83
C ASN A 181 -25.84 -1.10 3.77
N ILE A 182 -26.09 -2.39 3.55
CA ILE A 182 -25.49 -3.45 4.36
C ILE A 182 -23.95 -3.46 4.28
N LEU A 183 -23.38 -3.08 3.13
CA LEU A 183 -21.93 -2.98 2.97
C LEU A 183 -21.37 -1.78 3.72
N VAL A 184 -22.10 -0.65 3.74
CA VAL A 184 -21.74 0.49 4.57
C VAL A 184 -21.73 0.10 6.04
N ASP A 185 -22.82 -0.52 6.52
CA ASP A 185 -22.97 -0.88 7.92
C ASP A 185 -21.93 -1.90 8.37
N GLN A 186 -21.66 -2.93 7.55
CA GLN A 186 -20.60 -3.91 7.79
C GLN A 186 -19.21 -3.27 7.82
N THR A 187 -18.94 -2.31 6.93
CA THR A 187 -17.65 -1.60 6.90
C THR A 187 -17.46 -0.82 8.20
N MET A 188 -18.49 -0.10 8.67
CA MET A 188 -18.42 0.67 9.91
C MET A 188 -18.22 -0.19 11.15
N THR A 189 -18.94 -1.31 11.26
CA THR A 189 -18.88 -2.17 12.46
C THR A 189 -17.63 -3.04 12.52
N ASN A 190 -17.04 -3.36 11.37
CA ASN A 190 -15.85 -4.21 11.26
C ASN A 190 -14.59 -3.36 10.97
N ASP A 191 -14.19 -3.27 9.69
CA ASP A 191 -12.90 -2.71 9.29
C ASP A 191 -12.70 -1.26 9.78
N PHE A 192 -13.74 -0.42 9.73
CA PHE A 192 -13.67 1.01 10.04
C PHE A 192 -13.97 1.33 11.51
N LYS A 193 -14.28 0.32 12.34
CA LYS A 193 -14.47 0.46 13.78
C LYS A 193 -13.38 1.30 14.47
N PRO A 194 -12.08 1.20 14.12
CA PRO A 194 -11.02 1.98 14.75
C PRO A 194 -11.13 3.50 14.56
N PHE A 195 -11.92 3.99 13.61
CA PHE A 195 -12.17 5.43 13.48
C PHE A 195 -13.11 5.98 14.56
N GLY A 196 -13.92 5.12 15.20
CA GLY A 196 -14.74 5.47 16.34
C GLY A 196 -15.58 6.74 16.12
N ALA A 197 -15.42 7.73 17.01
CA ALA A 197 -16.19 8.97 16.96
C ALA A 197 -15.84 9.89 15.78
N ALA A 198 -14.75 9.63 15.06
CA ALA A 198 -14.38 10.41 13.87
C ALA A 198 -15.21 10.05 12.63
N MET A 199 -15.90 8.90 12.64
CA MET A 199 -16.70 8.44 11.51
C MET A 199 -18.21 8.64 11.69
N THR A 200 -18.93 8.82 10.58
CA THR A 200 -20.39 8.87 10.55
C THR A 200 -20.96 8.27 9.26
N LYS A 201 -22.19 7.75 9.33
CA LYS A 201 -22.97 7.36 8.16
C LYS A 201 -23.84 8.54 7.74
N ILE A 202 -23.74 8.95 6.48
CA ILE A 202 -24.66 9.94 5.92
C ILE A 202 -26.03 9.27 5.79
N GLN A 203 -27.00 9.71 6.59
CA GLN A 203 -28.37 9.21 6.60
C GLN A 203 -29.36 10.38 6.52
N LYS A 204 -30.57 10.10 6.04
CA LYS A 204 -31.74 11.02 6.11
C LYS A 204 -31.48 12.44 5.57
N ARG A 205 -30.53 12.62 4.65
CA ARG A 205 -30.22 13.91 3.99
C ARG A 205 -29.80 15.03 4.96
N GLN A 206 -29.27 14.68 6.13
CA GLN A 206 -28.63 15.63 7.03
C GLN A 206 -27.18 15.20 7.25
N ALA A 207 -26.25 16.11 6.98
CA ALA A 207 -24.83 15.86 7.18
C ALA A 207 -24.28 16.78 8.26
N ASN A 208 -23.88 16.20 9.39
CA ASN A 208 -23.10 16.92 10.38
C ASN A 208 -21.66 17.08 9.87
N LYS A 209 -21.22 18.34 9.71
CA LYS A 209 -19.89 18.72 9.22
C LYS A 209 -18.79 18.63 10.28
N SER A 210 -19.05 18.06 11.46
CA SER A 210 -18.05 17.87 12.52
C SER A 210 -17.19 16.61 12.36
N TYR A 211 -17.63 15.62 11.57
CA TYR A 211 -16.95 14.33 11.41
C TYR A 211 -15.83 14.37 10.36
N GLU A 212 -14.85 13.48 10.45
CA GLU A 212 -13.72 13.45 9.52
C GLU A 212 -13.88 12.37 8.44
N ILE A 213 -14.60 11.29 8.77
CA ILE A 213 -14.79 10.14 7.90
C ILE A 213 -16.27 9.90 7.69
N TYR A 214 -16.70 9.96 6.44
CA TYR A 214 -18.09 9.82 6.04
C TYR A 214 -18.25 8.54 5.25
N LEU A 215 -19.28 7.77 5.56
CA LEU A 215 -19.68 6.63 4.74
C LEU A 215 -21.06 6.89 4.15
N SER A 216 -21.23 6.60 2.87
CA SER A 216 -22.49 6.82 2.18
C SER A 216 -22.76 5.80 1.09
N LEU A 217 -24.04 5.67 0.76
CA LEU A 217 -24.52 4.94 -0.40
C LEU A 217 -24.27 5.76 -1.68
N TYR A 218 -23.80 5.12 -2.74
CA TYR A 218 -23.64 5.79 -4.04
C TYR A 218 -24.95 6.47 -4.50
N GLN A 219 -26.07 5.72 -4.44
CA GLN A 219 -27.40 6.21 -4.83
C GLN A 219 -27.94 7.34 -3.95
N ALA A 220 -27.49 7.43 -2.69
CA ALA A 220 -27.90 8.52 -1.80
C ALA A 220 -27.18 9.84 -2.16
N VAL A 221 -26.06 9.74 -2.87
CA VAL A 221 -25.27 10.89 -3.32
C VAL A 221 -25.69 11.32 -4.73
N THR A 222 -25.96 10.39 -5.65
CA THR A 222 -26.17 10.69 -7.09
C THR A 222 -27.61 10.49 -7.57
N GLY A 223 -28.61 10.86 -6.78
CA GLY A 223 -30.03 10.70 -7.13
C GLY A 223 -30.41 11.41 -8.44
N THR A 224 -31.41 10.86 -9.14
CA THR A 224 -31.94 11.36 -10.42
C THR A 224 -32.64 12.71 -10.34
N GLU A 225 -33.05 13.13 -9.14
CA GLU A 225 -33.61 14.47 -8.89
C GLU A 225 -32.52 15.34 -8.28
N GLU A 226 -32.13 16.42 -8.96
CA GLU A 226 -31.03 17.32 -8.60
C GLU A 226 -31.16 17.95 -7.20
N GLU A 227 -32.38 18.10 -6.69
CA GLU A 227 -32.69 18.62 -5.35
C GLU A 227 -32.44 17.58 -4.24
N ARG A 228 -32.34 16.30 -4.59
CA ARG A 228 -32.13 15.18 -3.64
C ARG A 228 -30.65 14.83 -3.45
N ASN A 229 -29.76 15.52 -4.17
CA ASN A 229 -28.33 15.26 -4.16
C ASN A 229 -27.65 15.82 -2.91
N ILE A 230 -27.45 14.96 -1.90
CA ILE A 230 -26.87 15.32 -0.60
C ILE A 230 -25.49 15.97 -0.74
N TYR A 231 -24.72 15.68 -1.81
CA TYR A 231 -23.41 16.32 -2.03
C TYR A 231 -23.51 17.84 -2.15
N LYS A 232 -24.65 18.40 -2.61
CA LYS A 232 -24.83 19.86 -2.72
C LYS A 232 -24.82 20.58 -1.36
N GLN A 233 -25.01 19.85 -0.25
CA GLN A 233 -24.87 20.40 1.10
C GLN A 233 -23.40 20.61 1.52
N PHE A 234 -22.46 20.02 0.78
CA PHE A 234 -21.03 20.16 0.97
C PHE A 234 -20.46 21.09 -0.11
N SER A 235 -19.43 21.86 0.24
CA SER A 235 -18.67 22.59 -0.77
C SER A 235 -17.91 21.60 -1.67
N PRO A 236 -17.62 21.95 -2.94
CA PRO A 236 -16.82 21.10 -3.83
C PRO A 236 -15.49 20.62 -3.22
N ASP A 237 -14.85 21.47 -2.43
CA ASP A 237 -13.57 21.17 -1.77
C ASP A 237 -13.71 20.61 -0.34
N PHE A 238 -14.93 20.25 0.07
CA PHE A 238 -15.15 19.73 1.43
C PHE A 238 -14.41 18.41 1.63
N PHE A 239 -14.53 17.48 0.68
CA PHE A 239 -13.84 16.19 0.75
C PHE A 239 -12.48 16.26 0.08
N ASN A 240 -11.44 15.87 0.80
CA ASN A 240 -10.08 15.81 0.30
C ASN A 240 -9.67 14.39 -0.15
N LEU A 241 -10.52 13.40 0.11
CA LEU A 241 -10.41 12.05 -0.43
C LEU A 241 -11.80 11.44 -0.63
N ILE A 242 -12.03 10.85 -1.80
CA ILE A 242 -13.22 10.06 -2.09
C ILE A 242 -12.76 8.66 -2.50
N CYS A 243 -13.23 7.65 -1.78
CA CYS A 243 -12.96 6.24 -2.04
C CYS A 243 -14.26 5.54 -2.44
N ARG A 244 -14.24 4.82 -3.56
CA ARG A 244 -15.34 3.95 -3.97
C ARG A 244 -14.95 2.50 -3.68
N GLY A 245 -15.69 1.84 -2.80
CA GLY A 245 -15.53 0.43 -2.44
C GLY A 245 -16.19 -0.52 -3.41
#